data_AF-A0A524QWD6-F1
#
_entry.id   AF-A0A524QWD6-F1
#
_cell.length_a   1.000
_cell.length_b   1.000
_cell.length_c   1.000
_cell.angle_alpha   90.00
_cell.angle_beta   90.00
_cell.angle_gamma   90.00
#
_symmetry.space_group_name_H-M   'P 1'
#
loop_
_entity.id
_entity.type
_entity.pdbx_description
1 polymer ?
#
loop_
_entity_poly.entity_id
_entity_poly.type
_entity_poly.pdbx_seq_one_letter_code
_entity_poly.pdbx_strand_id
1 'polypeptide(L)'
;MQLGVDCQLRVKAVERCSPDIEIGGDAVGLREIYDPNNYDMVELGIEKYFVSPIKPHSIEARIRGGMIGETVDPFFYLYAGGLPGMRGYSYYSMGCERIGVGTVTYRFPIIKRAAWNLWPLSVNRIYGSFFADVGDAWNGDFQADNLKKDIGAGLRMQMHSFAMYPTALSLDVAYGLDEFSIIEDDIKTSYGDEIRYYFTILFDFYTPIIPPARHHGQSCGCAGCQ
;
A
#
# COMPACT_ATOMS: atom_id res chain seq x y z
N MET A 1 0.58 -9.45 -26.03
CA MET A 1 -0.46 -8.73 -25.25
C MET A 1 -0.57 -9.46 -23.93
N GLN A 2 0.15 -9.01 -22.89
CA GLN A 2 0.25 -9.72 -21.62
C GLN A 2 -0.78 -9.12 -20.67
N LEU A 3 -1.97 -9.73 -20.60
CA LEU A 3 -2.91 -9.49 -19.50
C LEU A 3 -2.30 -10.15 -18.26
N GLY A 4 -1.65 -9.35 -17.43
CA GLY A 4 -1.18 -9.79 -16.11
C GLY A 4 -2.34 -9.74 -15.12
N VAL A 5 -2.64 -10.87 -14.50
CA VAL A 5 -3.42 -10.93 -13.26
C VAL A 5 -2.41 -11.27 -12.18
N ASP A 6 -2.22 -10.38 -11.23
CA ASP A 6 -1.45 -10.66 -10.01
C ASP A 6 -2.45 -10.86 -8.88
N CYS A 7 -2.39 -12.03 -8.24
CA CYS A 7 -3.28 -12.40 -7.14
C CYS A 7 -2.40 -12.77 -5.96
N GLN A 8 -2.44 -11.93 -4.92
CA GLN A 8 -1.69 -12.09 -3.70
C GLN A 8 -2.66 -12.51 -2.60
N LEU A 9 -2.58 -13.78 -2.18
CA LEU A 9 -3.29 -14.27 -0.99
C LEU A 9 -2.28 -14.40 0.14
N ARG A 10 -2.54 -13.75 1.27
CA ARG A 10 -1.68 -13.79 2.45
C ARG A 10 -2.51 -14.28 3.64
N VAL A 11 -2.21 -15.49 4.09
CA VAL A 11 -2.76 -16.04 5.33
C VAL A 11 -1.63 -16.06 6.36
N LYS A 12 -1.87 -15.46 7.51
CA LYS A 12 -0.90 -15.41 8.62
C LYS A 12 -1.61 -15.68 9.95
N ALA A 13 -1.08 -16.64 10.69
CA ALA A 13 -1.20 -16.61 12.14
C ALA A 13 -0.22 -15.56 12.65
N VAL A 14 -0.71 -14.55 13.35
CA VAL A 14 0.08 -13.42 13.82
C VAL A 14 0.09 -13.42 15.34
N GLU A 15 1.25 -13.68 15.92
CA GLU A 15 1.52 -13.41 17.33
C GLU A 15 2.10 -11.99 17.42
N ARG A 16 1.38 -11.07 18.06
CA ARG A 16 1.89 -9.71 18.34
C ARG A 16 1.58 -9.34 19.79
N CYS A 17 2.53 -8.67 20.41
CA CYS A 17 2.33 -8.12 21.74
C CYS A 17 1.76 -6.70 21.64
N SER A 18 0.68 -6.42 22.38
CA SER A 18 0.25 -5.04 22.62
C SER A 18 1.06 -4.46 23.77
N PRO A 19 1.67 -3.28 23.63
CA PRO A 19 2.31 -2.60 24.76
C PRO A 19 1.24 -1.88 25.59
N ASP A 20 0.96 -2.39 26.78
CA ASP A 20 0.18 -1.66 27.78
C ASP A 20 1.10 -0.98 28.78
N ILE A 21 0.79 0.28 29.08
CA ILE A 21 1.57 1.11 29.99
C ILE A 21 0.89 1.11 31.35
N GLU A 22 1.51 0.45 32.33
CA GLU A 22 1.09 0.54 33.73
C GLU A 22 2.05 1.41 34.55
N ILE A 23 1.49 2.11 35.55
CA ILE A 23 2.29 2.82 36.55
C ILE A 23 2.97 1.77 37.42
N GLY A 24 4.30 1.72 37.39
CA GLY A 24 5.09 0.84 38.24
C GLY A 24 4.76 1.06 39.72
N GLY A 25 4.72 -0.03 40.49
CA GLY A 25 4.42 0.01 41.93
C GLY A 25 5.43 0.83 42.77
N ASP A 26 6.48 1.35 42.15
CA ASP A 26 7.49 2.26 42.69
C ASP A 26 7.18 3.74 42.43
N ALA A 27 6.05 4.08 41.80
CA ALA A 27 5.56 5.43 41.51
C ALA A 27 6.55 6.35 40.76
N VAL A 28 7.63 5.80 40.22
CA VAL A 28 8.67 6.50 39.45
C VAL A 28 9.11 5.62 38.28
N GLY A 29 8.16 5.23 37.44
CA GLY A 29 8.46 4.49 36.22
C GLY A 29 7.20 4.05 35.48
N LEU A 30 7.16 4.29 34.17
CA LEU A 30 6.22 3.60 33.28
C LEU A 30 6.80 2.22 33.00
N ARG A 31 6.04 1.16 33.29
CA ARG A 31 6.44 -0.22 32.96
C ARG A 31 5.58 -0.70 31.80
N GLU A 32 6.24 -1.03 30.70
CA GLU A 32 5.60 -1.69 29.56
C GLU A 32 5.32 -3.16 29.95
N ILE A 33 4.05 -3.53 29.99
CA ILE A 33 3.61 -4.92 30.09
C ILE A 33 3.11 -5.32 28.72
N TYR A 34 3.64 -6.43 28.22
CA TYR A 34 3.34 -6.95 26.89
C TYR A 34 2.36 -8.10 27.03
N ASP A 35 1.08 -7.87 26.68
CA ASP A 35 0.10 -8.95 26.64
C ASP A 35 0.18 -9.68 25.27
N PRO A 36 0.35 -11.01 25.27
CA PRO A 36 0.42 -11.79 24.04
C PRO A 36 -0.96 -11.84 23.38
N ASN A 37 -1.10 -11.21 22.22
CA ASN A 37 -2.32 -11.27 21.42
C ASN A 37 -2.09 -12.13 20.18
N ASN A 38 -2.76 -13.28 20.13
CA ASN A 38 -2.66 -14.24 19.03
C ASN A 38 -3.92 -14.14 18.19
N TYR A 39 -3.81 -13.70 16.95
CA TYR A 39 -4.96 -13.61 16.06
C TYR A 39 -4.63 -14.11 14.66
N ASP A 40 -5.64 -14.67 14.01
CA ASP A 40 -5.57 -15.05 12.61
C ASP A 40 -5.96 -13.88 11.71
N MET A 41 -5.12 -13.62 10.70
CA MET A 41 -5.31 -12.55 9.73
C MET A 41 -5.24 -13.11 8.30
N VAL A 42 -6.26 -12.79 7.51
CA VAL A 42 -6.34 -13.14 6.09
C VAL A 42 -6.45 -11.85 5.29
N GLU A 43 -5.51 -11.65 4.36
CA GLU A 43 -5.56 -10.57 3.37
C GLU A 43 -5.59 -11.14 1.95
N LEU A 44 -6.45 -10.56 1.12
CA LEU A 44 -6.57 -10.85 -0.30
C LEU A 44 -6.32 -9.56 -1.09
N GLY A 45 -5.37 -9.62 -2.01
CA GLY A 45 -5.10 -8.57 -3.00
C GLY A 45 -5.22 -9.13 -4.40
N ILE A 46 -6.06 -8.52 -5.24
CA ILE A 46 -6.20 -8.86 -6.65
C ILE A 46 -5.91 -7.60 -7.46
N GLU A 47 -4.96 -7.68 -8.38
CA GLU A 47 -4.62 -6.61 -9.32
C GLU A 47 -4.72 -7.12 -10.76
N LYS A 48 -5.39 -6.35 -11.60
CA LYS A 48 -5.56 -6.67 -13.01
C LYS A 48 -5.32 -5.48 -13.90
N TYR A 49 -4.48 -5.68 -14.91
CA TYR A 49 -4.08 -4.66 -15.85
C TYR A 49 -4.66 -4.95 -17.24
N PHE A 50 -5.47 -4.02 -17.74
CA PHE A 50 -6.04 -4.04 -19.07
C PHE A 50 -5.34 -3.00 -19.94
N VAL A 51 -4.62 -3.46 -20.95
CA VAL A 51 -3.98 -2.57 -21.94
C VAL A 51 -4.80 -2.55 -23.22
N SER A 52 -5.09 -1.35 -23.73
CA SER A 52 -5.79 -1.23 -25.01
C SER A 52 -4.83 -1.56 -26.16
N PRO A 53 -5.26 -2.38 -27.16
CA PRO A 53 -4.41 -2.75 -28.28
C PRO A 53 -4.22 -1.63 -29.32
N ILE A 54 -5.08 -0.61 -29.33
CA ILE A 54 -5.12 0.43 -30.40
C ILE A 54 -4.45 1.73 -29.94
N LYS A 55 -4.59 2.08 -28.66
CA LYS A 55 -3.99 3.28 -28.07
C LYS A 55 -3.25 2.89 -26.79
N PRO A 56 -2.14 3.55 -26.44
CA PRO A 56 -1.33 3.20 -25.27
C PRO A 56 -1.96 3.65 -23.94
N HIS A 57 -3.25 3.38 -23.75
CA HIS A 57 -3.95 3.58 -22.48
C HIS A 57 -3.99 2.27 -21.71
N SER A 58 -3.93 2.37 -20.38
CA SER A 58 -4.11 1.21 -19.49
C SER A 58 -5.16 1.50 -18.43
N ILE A 59 -5.91 0.47 -18.07
CA ILE A 59 -6.83 0.46 -16.94
C ILE A 59 -6.28 -0.56 -15.95
N GLU A 60 -6.11 -0.16 -14.71
CA GLU A 60 -5.83 -1.04 -13.58
C GLU A 60 -7.10 -1.14 -12.74
N ALA A 61 -7.49 -2.36 -12.41
CA ALA A 61 -8.46 -2.64 -11.38
C ALA A 61 -7.76 -3.38 -10.24
N ARG A 62 -7.92 -2.87 -9.03
CA ARG A 62 -7.33 -3.42 -7.80
C ARG A 62 -8.44 -3.65 -6.79
N ILE A 63 -8.39 -4.79 -6.12
CA ILE A 63 -9.29 -5.16 -5.03
C ILE A 63 -8.42 -5.61 -3.88
N ARG A 64 -8.64 -5.03 -2.70
CA ARG A 64 -7.99 -5.41 -1.45
C ARG A 64 -9.08 -5.72 -0.43
N GLY A 65 -9.01 -6.89 0.17
CA GLY A 65 -9.87 -7.29 1.27
C GLY A 65 -9.03 -7.87 2.40
N GLY A 66 -9.50 -7.73 3.62
CA GLY A 66 -8.84 -8.34 4.77
C GLY A 66 -9.81 -8.59 5.90
N MET A 67 -9.52 -9.61 6.70
CA MET A 67 -10.28 -9.94 7.88
C MET A 67 -9.35 -10.45 8.98
N ILE A 68 -9.64 -10.03 10.21
CA ILE A 68 -9.08 -10.56 11.44
C ILE A 68 -10.18 -11.38 12.11
N GLY A 69 -9.84 -12.59 12.56
CA GLY A 69 -10.80 -13.55 13.11
C GLY A 69 -11.29 -13.22 14.51
N GLU A 70 -10.48 -12.49 15.29
CA GLU A 70 -10.73 -12.17 16.69
C GLU A 70 -10.86 -10.67 16.90
N THR A 71 -11.51 -10.26 17.99
CA THR A 71 -11.55 -8.85 18.37
C THR A 71 -10.20 -8.44 18.93
N VAL A 72 -9.54 -7.56 18.20
CA VAL A 72 -8.19 -7.08 18.50
C VAL A 72 -8.23 -5.61 18.90
N ASP A 73 -7.18 -5.18 19.59
CA ASP A 73 -6.95 -3.77 19.91
C ASP A 73 -6.88 -2.91 18.62
N PRO A 74 -7.35 -1.64 18.63
CA PRO A 74 -7.25 -0.72 17.50
C PRO A 74 -5.85 -0.59 16.89
N PHE A 75 -4.80 -0.83 17.67
CA PHE A 75 -3.42 -0.90 17.19
C PHE A 75 -3.21 -1.95 16.09
N PHE A 76 -3.97 -3.05 16.10
CA PHE A 76 -3.88 -4.15 15.15
C PHE A 76 -4.90 -4.09 14.02
N TYR A 77 -5.74 -3.07 13.96
CA TYR A 77 -6.74 -2.93 12.91
C TYR A 77 -6.12 -2.88 11.51
N LEU A 78 -6.93 -3.31 10.55
CA LEU A 78 -6.67 -3.16 9.14
C LEU A 78 -7.13 -1.78 8.70
N TYR A 79 -6.23 -1.07 8.02
CA TYR A 79 -6.49 0.28 7.56
C TYR A 79 -6.85 0.30 6.07
N ALA A 80 -8.04 0.84 5.79
CA ALA A 80 -8.55 1.04 4.43
C ALA A 80 -8.10 2.36 3.80
N GLY A 81 -7.69 3.35 4.61
CA GLY A 81 -7.30 4.68 4.13
C GLY A 81 -5.83 4.81 3.72
N GLY A 82 -5.52 5.95 3.10
CA GLY A 82 -4.18 6.35 2.71
C GLY A 82 -3.73 5.81 1.34
N LEU A 83 -2.44 6.00 1.03
CA LEU A 83 -1.86 5.65 -0.27
C LEU A 83 -2.06 4.17 -0.70
N PRO A 84 -1.94 3.15 0.17
CA PRO A 84 -2.12 1.75 -0.23
C PRO A 84 -3.60 1.31 -0.31
N GLY A 85 -4.53 2.16 0.11
CA GLY A 85 -5.97 1.93 0.05
C GLY A 85 -6.66 3.13 -0.60
N MET A 86 -7.61 3.71 0.11
CA MET A 86 -8.37 4.88 -0.32
C MET A 86 -7.57 6.17 -0.12
N ARG A 87 -7.09 6.73 -1.22
CA ARG A 87 -6.17 7.90 -1.22
C ARG A 87 -6.84 9.19 -0.80
N GLY A 88 -8.17 9.31 -0.92
CA GLY A 88 -8.90 10.49 -0.46
C GLY A 88 -8.90 10.65 1.07
N TYR A 89 -8.53 9.59 1.80
CA TYR A 89 -8.67 9.51 3.25
C TYR A 89 -7.34 9.30 3.96
N SER A 90 -7.28 9.66 5.24
CA SER A 90 -6.08 9.46 6.06
C SER A 90 -5.86 7.97 6.34
N TYR A 91 -4.59 7.59 6.53
CA TYR A 91 -4.26 6.18 6.82
C TYR A 91 -5.02 5.68 8.05
N TYR A 92 -4.97 6.43 9.15
CA TYR A 92 -5.65 6.07 10.42
C TYR A 92 -7.13 6.43 10.46
N SER A 93 -7.71 7.00 9.40
CA SER A 93 -9.12 7.42 9.42
C SER A 93 -10.11 6.27 9.22
N MET A 94 -9.67 5.08 8.80
CA MET A 94 -10.56 3.93 8.59
C MET A 94 -9.85 2.65 9.02
N GLY A 95 -9.84 2.39 10.32
CA GLY A 95 -9.27 1.17 10.92
C GLY A 95 -10.37 0.28 11.52
N CYS A 96 -10.48 -0.96 11.08
CA CYS A 96 -11.36 -1.99 11.66
C CYS A 96 -10.77 -3.40 11.51
N GLU A 97 -11.42 -4.41 12.07
CA GLU A 97 -11.06 -5.84 11.91
C GLU A 97 -11.19 -6.34 10.48
N ARG A 98 -12.12 -5.77 9.70
CA ARG A 98 -12.39 -6.13 8.30
C ARG A 98 -12.31 -4.91 7.41
N ILE A 99 -11.72 -5.09 6.24
CA ILE A 99 -11.62 -4.05 5.21
C ILE A 99 -12.01 -4.60 3.84
N GLY A 100 -12.56 -3.72 3.01
CA GLY A 100 -12.80 -3.97 1.60
C GLY A 100 -12.59 -2.69 0.83
N VAL A 101 -11.63 -2.69 -0.10
CA VAL A 101 -11.27 -1.53 -0.93
C VAL A 101 -11.17 -1.97 -2.38
N GLY A 102 -11.86 -1.27 -3.26
CA GLY A 102 -11.79 -1.39 -4.70
C GLY A 102 -11.24 -0.10 -5.31
N THR A 103 -10.25 -0.23 -6.17
CA THR A 103 -9.59 0.89 -6.85
C THR A 103 -9.63 0.66 -8.35
N VAL A 104 -10.05 1.67 -9.10
CA VAL A 104 -9.93 1.69 -10.56
C VAL A 104 -9.05 2.86 -10.95
N THR A 105 -7.97 2.58 -11.67
CA THR A 105 -7.03 3.60 -12.15
C THR A 105 -6.91 3.54 -13.67
N TYR A 106 -7.30 4.63 -14.34
CA TYR A 106 -7.10 4.83 -15.76
C TYR A 106 -5.82 5.62 -16.00
N ARG A 107 -4.89 5.10 -16.80
CA ARG A 107 -3.62 5.76 -17.15
C ARG A 107 -3.52 6.04 -18.63
N PHE A 108 -3.01 7.21 -18.96
CA PHE A 108 -2.79 7.67 -20.32
C PHE A 108 -1.42 8.36 -20.45
N PRO A 109 -0.73 8.17 -21.57
CA PRO A 109 0.55 8.84 -21.81
C PRO A 109 0.27 10.26 -22.27
N ILE A 110 0.84 11.23 -21.56
CA ILE A 110 0.83 12.64 -21.95
C ILE A 110 1.99 12.87 -22.91
N ILE A 111 3.21 12.45 -22.52
CA ILE A 111 4.41 12.55 -23.35
C ILE A 111 5.07 11.19 -23.44
N LYS A 112 5.12 10.64 -24.67
CA LYS A 112 5.71 9.31 -24.93
C LYS A 112 7.23 9.36 -25.08
N ARG A 113 7.77 10.50 -25.53
CA ARG A 113 9.20 10.77 -25.71
C ARG A 113 9.45 12.25 -25.47
N ALA A 114 9.92 12.59 -24.28
CA ALA A 114 10.60 13.83 -23.99
C ALA A 114 12.12 13.57 -24.12
N ALA A 115 12.86 14.57 -24.59
CA ALA A 115 14.32 14.58 -24.59
C ALA A 115 14.80 15.83 -23.84
N TRP A 116 14.15 16.15 -22.72
CA TRP A 116 14.51 17.29 -21.89
C TRP A 116 15.61 16.87 -20.93
N ASN A 117 16.82 17.32 -21.25
CA ASN A 117 18.00 17.06 -20.45
C ASN A 117 18.24 18.27 -19.54
N LEU A 118 17.66 18.24 -18.34
CA LEU A 118 18.00 19.19 -17.27
C LEU A 118 19.09 18.56 -16.41
N TRP A 119 20.36 18.70 -16.82
CA TRP A 119 21.49 18.13 -16.07
C TRP A 119 21.35 18.41 -14.56
N PRO A 120 21.29 17.39 -13.68
CA PRO A 120 21.66 15.97 -13.85
C PRO A 120 20.51 14.99 -14.18
N LEU A 121 19.31 15.47 -14.47
CA LEU A 121 18.08 14.72 -14.72
C LEU A 121 17.65 14.77 -16.20
N SER A 122 17.38 13.62 -16.81
CA SER A 122 16.79 13.54 -18.15
C SER A 122 15.35 13.07 -18.04
N VAL A 123 14.38 13.85 -18.54
CA VAL A 123 12.96 13.47 -18.55
C VAL A 123 12.65 12.73 -19.84
N ASN A 124 12.11 11.51 -19.73
CA ASN A 124 11.86 10.65 -20.88
C ASN A 124 10.37 10.50 -21.19
N ARG A 125 9.53 10.27 -20.17
CA ARG A 125 8.10 9.99 -20.37
C ARG A 125 7.26 10.59 -19.26
N ILE A 126 6.06 11.02 -19.61
CA ILE A 126 5.07 11.56 -18.67
C ILE A 126 3.74 10.86 -18.90
N TYR A 127 3.17 10.37 -17.82
CA TYR A 127 1.89 9.66 -17.78
C TYR A 127 0.95 10.41 -16.85
N GLY A 128 -0.27 10.65 -17.32
CA GLY A 128 -1.37 11.07 -16.48
C GLY A 128 -2.16 9.85 -16.04
N SER A 129 -2.82 9.96 -14.89
CA SER A 129 -3.76 8.98 -14.40
C SER A 129 -4.94 9.63 -13.71
N PHE A 130 -6.09 8.99 -13.83
CA PHE A 130 -7.26 9.27 -13.01
C PHE A 130 -7.56 8.02 -12.22
N PHE A 131 -7.98 8.20 -10.98
CA PHE A 131 -8.36 7.09 -10.14
C PHE A 131 -9.63 7.40 -9.37
N ALA A 132 -10.34 6.32 -9.06
CA ALA A 132 -11.48 6.33 -8.16
C ALA A 132 -11.34 5.12 -7.24
N ASP A 133 -11.45 5.38 -5.95
CA ASP A 133 -11.40 4.36 -4.91
C ASP A 133 -12.76 4.30 -4.20
N VAL A 134 -13.19 3.10 -3.85
CA VAL A 134 -14.41 2.84 -3.08
C VAL A 134 -14.13 1.77 -2.06
N GLY A 135 -14.54 1.97 -0.81
CA GLY A 135 -14.27 0.99 0.22
C GLY A 135 -14.88 1.33 1.56
N ASP A 136 -14.72 0.38 2.47
CA ASP A 136 -15.10 0.53 3.86
C ASP A 136 -14.23 -0.33 4.78
N ALA A 137 -14.18 0.06 6.04
CA ALA A 137 -13.63 -0.68 7.16
C ALA A 137 -14.75 -0.86 8.19
N TRP A 138 -15.03 -2.10 8.61
CA TRP A 138 -16.14 -2.40 9.51
C TRP A 138 -15.80 -3.49 10.54
N ASN A 139 -16.52 -3.46 11.65
CA ASN A 139 -16.52 -4.52 12.66
C ASN A 139 -17.88 -5.23 12.62
N GLY A 140 -17.89 -6.57 12.65
CA GLY A 140 -19.11 -7.37 12.55
C GLY A 140 -19.71 -7.42 11.13
N ASP A 141 -20.99 -7.07 11.00
CA ASP A 141 -21.77 -7.21 9.77
C ASP A 141 -21.46 -6.11 8.75
N PHE A 142 -21.34 -6.50 7.48
CA PHE A 142 -21.08 -5.59 6.37
C PHE A 142 -22.34 -4.76 6.03
N GLN A 143 -22.20 -3.43 5.98
CA GLN A 143 -23.25 -2.51 5.58
C GLN A 143 -22.88 -1.82 4.28
N ALA A 144 -23.57 -2.16 3.18
CA ALA A 144 -23.27 -1.61 1.86
C ALA A 144 -23.54 -0.09 1.75
N ASP A 145 -24.42 0.45 2.60
CA ASP A 145 -24.79 1.87 2.60
C ASP A 145 -23.67 2.78 3.14
N ASN A 146 -22.69 2.21 3.85
CA ASN A 146 -21.58 2.95 4.45
C ASN A 146 -20.33 2.99 3.55
N LEU A 147 -20.40 2.58 2.29
CA LEU A 147 -19.26 2.63 1.38
C LEU A 147 -18.81 4.07 1.11
N LYS A 148 -17.56 4.38 1.44
CA LYS A 148 -16.92 5.66 1.19
C LYS A 148 -16.28 5.67 -0.20
N LYS A 149 -16.22 6.84 -0.83
CA LYS A 149 -15.69 7.03 -2.18
C LYS A 149 -14.69 8.17 -2.22
N ASP A 150 -13.67 7.99 -3.04
CA ASP A 150 -12.77 9.08 -3.40
C ASP A 150 -12.45 9.08 -4.89
N ILE A 151 -11.99 10.23 -5.34
CA ILE A 151 -11.50 10.43 -6.70
C ILE A 151 -10.20 11.21 -6.67
N GLY A 152 -9.38 11.00 -7.69
CA GLY A 152 -8.16 11.77 -7.82
C GLY A 152 -7.49 11.66 -9.17
N ALA A 153 -6.43 12.44 -9.30
CA ALA A 153 -5.60 12.52 -10.48
C ALA A 153 -4.14 12.37 -10.09
N GLY A 154 -3.40 11.64 -10.90
CA GLY A 154 -1.98 11.38 -10.71
C GLY A 154 -1.16 11.80 -11.93
N LEU A 155 0.04 12.29 -11.69
CA LEU A 155 1.04 12.58 -12.70
C LEU A 155 2.31 11.80 -12.36
N ARG A 156 2.73 10.94 -13.29
CA ARG A 156 3.96 10.15 -13.16
C ARG A 156 4.94 10.49 -14.25
N MET A 157 6.15 10.89 -13.85
CA MET A 157 7.27 11.21 -14.73
C MET A 157 8.34 10.14 -14.59
N GLN A 158 8.77 9.58 -15.72
CA GLN A 158 9.92 8.68 -15.81
C GLN A 158 11.12 9.48 -16.30
N MET A 159 12.19 9.41 -15.52
CA MET A 159 13.40 10.20 -15.66
C MET A 159 14.63 9.30 -15.50
N HIS A 160 15.79 9.78 -15.91
CA HIS A 160 17.08 9.17 -15.58
C HIS A 160 17.94 10.18 -14.82
N SER A 161 18.40 9.79 -13.63
CA SER A 161 19.40 10.52 -12.87
C SER A 161 20.79 10.14 -13.34
N PHE A 162 21.64 11.14 -13.58
CA PHE A 162 23.03 10.99 -14.07
C PHE A 162 23.13 10.11 -15.32
N ALA A 163 22.13 10.16 -16.20
CA ALA A 163 21.99 9.35 -17.41
C ALA A 163 21.96 7.82 -17.22
N MET A 164 22.21 7.28 -16.02
CA MET A 164 22.34 5.82 -15.78
C MET A 164 21.31 5.25 -14.80
N TYR A 165 20.72 6.07 -13.92
CA TYR A 165 19.82 5.59 -12.87
C TYR A 165 18.36 5.89 -13.22
N PRO A 166 17.51 4.86 -13.42
CA PRO A 166 16.07 5.07 -13.61
C PRO A 166 15.46 5.70 -12.35
N THR A 167 14.84 6.86 -12.53
CA THR A 167 14.16 7.61 -11.47
C THR A 167 12.73 7.86 -11.89
N ALA A 168 11.76 7.58 -11.03
CA ALA A 168 10.37 7.91 -11.28
C ALA A 168 9.84 8.85 -10.21
N LEU A 169 9.21 9.94 -10.64
CA LEU A 169 8.55 10.90 -9.78
C LEU A 169 7.04 10.75 -9.98
N SER A 170 6.27 10.63 -8.90
CA SER A 170 4.81 10.55 -8.95
C SER A 170 4.20 11.58 -8.00
N LEU A 171 3.22 12.30 -8.51
CA LEU A 171 2.43 13.31 -7.82
C LEU A 171 0.97 12.91 -7.93
N ASP A 172 0.33 12.56 -6.83
CA ASP A 172 -1.08 12.18 -6.82
C ASP A 172 -1.87 13.17 -5.95
N VAL A 173 -3.01 13.61 -6.45
CA VAL A 173 -3.95 14.47 -5.76
C VAL A 173 -5.26 13.71 -5.62
N ALA A 174 -5.74 13.54 -4.41
CA ALA A 174 -6.96 12.81 -4.10
C ALA A 174 -7.92 13.69 -3.29
N TYR A 175 -9.21 13.43 -3.45
CA TYR A 175 -10.28 14.13 -2.76
C TYR A 175 -11.34 13.12 -2.29
N GLY A 176 -11.56 13.06 -0.98
CA GLY A 176 -12.59 12.21 -0.37
C GLY A 176 -13.97 12.85 -0.52
N LEU A 177 -14.90 12.14 -1.16
CA LEU A 177 -16.23 12.66 -1.49
C LEU A 177 -17.20 12.57 -0.30
N ASP A 178 -17.04 11.54 0.52
CA ASP A 178 -17.92 11.29 1.66
C ASP A 178 -17.26 11.77 2.96
N GLU A 179 -18.03 12.46 3.80
CA GLU A 179 -17.63 12.86 5.15
C GLU A 179 -18.12 11.83 6.17
N PHE A 180 -17.25 11.48 7.12
CA PHE A 180 -17.60 10.66 8.26
C PHE A 180 -16.89 11.17 9.52
N SER A 181 -17.51 10.96 10.67
CA SER A 181 -16.92 11.32 11.96
C SER A 181 -16.62 10.08 12.77
N ILE A 182 -15.39 9.98 13.28
CA ILE A 182 -15.01 8.99 14.28
C ILE A 182 -15.01 9.68 15.64
N ILE A 183 -15.52 8.97 16.64
CA ILE A 183 -15.43 9.36 18.04
C ILE A 183 -14.37 8.45 18.64
N GLU A 184 -13.22 9.01 18.97
CA GLU A 184 -12.11 8.31 19.62
C GLU A 184 -11.79 9.11 20.89
N ASP A 185 -11.81 8.46 22.06
CA ASP A 185 -11.54 9.08 23.37
C ASP A 185 -12.30 10.39 23.65
N ASP A 186 -13.62 10.42 23.39
CA ASP A 186 -14.50 11.60 23.50
C ASP A 186 -14.15 12.78 22.56
N ILE A 187 -13.20 12.61 21.65
CA ILE A 187 -12.85 13.59 20.62
C ILE A 187 -13.53 13.18 19.31
N LYS A 188 -14.46 14.01 18.85
CA LYS A 188 -15.07 13.85 17.52
C LYS A 188 -14.14 14.42 16.46
N THR A 189 -13.53 13.54 15.68
CA THR A 189 -12.71 13.93 14.51
C THR A 189 -13.50 13.67 13.23
N SER A 190 -13.77 14.73 12.47
CA SER A 190 -14.40 14.61 11.14
C SER A 190 -13.32 14.37 10.09
N TYR A 191 -13.57 13.40 9.23
CA TYR A 191 -12.71 13.04 8.11
C TYR A 191 -13.54 13.08 6.82
N GLY A 192 -13.00 13.69 5.78
CA GLY A 192 -13.67 13.86 4.48
C GLY A 192 -13.63 15.31 4.01
N ASP A 193 -13.97 15.56 2.74
CA ASP A 193 -13.91 16.87 2.08
C ASP A 193 -12.51 17.54 2.08
N GLU A 194 -11.47 16.72 2.23
CA GLU A 194 -10.08 17.18 2.24
C GLU A 194 -9.37 16.79 0.95
N ILE A 195 -8.57 17.72 0.40
CA ILE A 195 -7.64 17.42 -0.68
C ILE A 195 -6.33 16.91 -0.08
N ARG A 196 -5.89 15.75 -0.54
CA ARG A 196 -4.64 15.11 -0.14
C ARG A 196 -3.65 15.07 -1.29
N TYR A 197 -2.39 15.33 -0.97
CA TYR A 197 -1.28 15.33 -1.91
C TYR A 197 -0.29 14.23 -1.55
N TYR A 198 0.01 13.37 -2.49
CA TYR A 198 1.02 12.33 -2.36
C TYR A 198 2.18 12.62 -3.30
N PHE A 199 3.37 12.57 -2.74
CA PHE A 199 4.62 12.75 -3.45
C PHE A 199 5.45 11.49 -3.27
N THR A 200 5.76 10.80 -4.37
CA THR A 200 6.56 9.59 -4.35
C THR A 200 7.73 9.73 -5.30
N ILE A 201 8.95 9.56 -4.78
CA ILE A 201 10.15 9.39 -5.60
C ILE A 201 10.61 7.95 -5.51
N LEU A 202 10.84 7.35 -6.67
CA LEU A 202 11.37 6.00 -6.80
C LEU A 202 12.71 6.08 -7.51
N PHE A 203 13.74 5.56 -6.85
CA PHE A 203 15.08 5.42 -7.42
C PHE A 203 15.41 3.95 -7.55
N ASP A 204 15.86 3.56 -8.73
CA ASP A 204 16.29 2.19 -9.00
C ASP A 204 17.79 2.15 -9.29
N PHE A 205 18.43 1.06 -8.92
CA PHE A 205 19.84 0.80 -9.16
C PHE A 205 19.96 -0.48 -9.97
N TYR A 206 20.81 -0.45 -11.01
CA TYR A 206 21.16 -1.66 -11.73
C TYR A 206 21.94 -2.58 -10.78
N THR A 207 21.26 -3.52 -10.13
CA THR A 207 21.96 -4.67 -9.56
C THR A 207 22.39 -5.56 -10.72
N PRO A 208 23.69 -5.77 -10.96
CA PRO A 208 24.08 -6.90 -11.79
C PRO A 208 23.52 -8.14 -11.10
N ILE A 209 22.60 -8.85 -11.78
CA ILE A 209 22.16 -10.17 -11.34
C ILE A 209 23.42 -11.02 -11.39
N ILE A 210 24.11 -11.17 -10.26
CA ILE A 210 25.12 -12.20 -10.12
C ILE A 210 24.30 -13.49 -10.04
N PRO A 211 24.27 -14.33 -11.09
CA PRO A 211 23.60 -15.62 -10.97
C PRO A 211 24.18 -16.33 -9.74
N PRO A 212 23.36 -17.01 -8.92
CA PRO A 212 23.89 -17.75 -7.79
C PRO A 212 25.01 -18.64 -8.30
N ALA A 213 26.18 -18.53 -7.68
CA ALA A 213 27.34 -19.31 -8.05
C ALA A 213 26.90 -20.77 -8.13
N ARG A 214 26.96 -21.36 -9.33
CA ARG A 214 26.67 -22.77 -9.53
C ARG A 214 27.74 -23.51 -8.71
N HIS A 215 27.39 -23.93 -7.49
CA HIS A 215 28.22 -24.83 -6.72
C HIS A 215 28.37 -26.11 -7.55
N HIS A 216 29.50 -26.21 -8.26
CA HIS A 216 29.96 -27.48 -8.78
C HIS A 216 30.13 -28.37 -7.56
N GLY A 217 29.32 -29.43 -7.47
CA GLY A 217 29.38 -30.41 -6.40
C GLY A 217 30.80 -30.95 -6.26
N GLN A 218 31.51 -30.45 -5.26
CA GLN A 218 32.65 -31.16 -4.69
C GLN A 218 32.07 -32.02 -3.56
N SER A 219 32.14 -33.33 -3.78
CA SER A 219 31.86 -34.35 -2.78
C SER A 219 32.69 -34.10 -1.52
N CYS A 220 32.05 -33.72 -0.42
CA CYS A 220 32.66 -33.84 0.90
C CYS A 220 32.85 -35.32 1.21
N GLY A 221 34.09 -35.81 1.09
CA GLY A 221 34.49 -37.10 1.61
C GLY A 221 34.45 -37.08 3.13
N CYS A 222 33.81 -38.10 3.72
CA CYS A 222 33.87 -38.36 5.15
C CYS A 222 35.31 -38.67 5.57
N ALA A 223 35.87 -37.85 6.45
CA ALA A 223 36.94 -38.20 7.39
C ALA A 223 36.43 -37.68 8.74
N GLY A 224 36.02 -38.52 9.69
CA GLY A 224 36.84 -39.52 10.35
C GLY A 224 37.14 -38.97 11.73
N CYS A 225 36.29 -39.32 12.72
CA CYS A 225 36.53 -39.03 14.13
C CYS A 225 37.79 -39.77 14.58
N GLN A 226 38.78 -39.02 15.04
CA GLN A 226 39.74 -39.41 16.09
C GLN A 226 39.98 -38.20 16.99
#